data_AF-A0A564T1C5-F1
#
_entry.id   AF-A0A564T1C5-F1
#
_cell.length_a   1.000
_cell.length_b   1.000
_cell.length_c   1.000
_cell.angle_alpha   90.00
_cell.angle_beta   90.00
_cell.angle_gamma   90.00
#
_symmetry.space_group_name_H-M   'P 1'
#
loop_
_entity.id
_entity.type
_entity.pdbx_description
1 polymer ?
#
loop_
_entity_poly.entity_id
_entity_poly.type
_entity_poly.pdbx_seq_one_letter_code
_entity_poly.pdbx_strand_id
1 'polypeptide(L)'
;MEVTINYNGQAVTVEVTLEVYEFLDRADHKTENLFHEQRRHWDGREFDEYIITTEGVGAYGETPEEYLCHMETLHELMAVLDTCTEA
;
A
#
# COMPACT_ATOMS: atom_id res chain seq x y z
N MET A 1 -28.57 -5.19 -14.25
CA MET A 1 -27.84 -5.69 -13.06
C MET A 1 -28.41 -4.98 -11.85
N GLU A 2 -28.35 -5.55 -10.66
CA GLU A 2 -28.80 -4.84 -9.45
C GLU A 2 -27.63 -4.62 -8.51
N VAL A 3 -27.56 -3.44 -7.89
CA VAL A 3 -26.57 -3.10 -6.87
C VAL A 3 -27.29 -2.58 -5.64
N THR A 4 -26.75 -2.88 -4.46
CA THR A 4 -27.26 -2.33 -3.20
C THR A 4 -26.44 -1.12 -2.82
N ILE A 5 -27.09 0.03 -2.68
CA ILE A 5 -26.45 1.28 -2.26
C ILE A 5 -26.99 1.72 -0.91
N ASN A 6 -26.17 2.44 -0.15
CA ASN A 6 -26.63 3.11 1.07
C ASN A 6 -27.12 4.52 0.72
N TYR A 7 -28.40 4.78 0.92
CA TYR A 7 -29.01 6.09 0.75
C TYR A 7 -29.65 6.52 2.07
N ASN A 8 -29.14 7.61 2.65
CA ASN A 8 -29.61 8.14 3.95
C ASN A 8 -29.58 7.10 5.10
N GLY A 9 -28.60 6.19 5.10
CA GLY A 9 -28.48 5.15 6.12
C GLY A 9 -29.32 3.90 5.84
N GLN A 10 -30.07 3.86 4.73
CA GLN A 10 -30.89 2.73 4.33
C GLN A 10 -30.27 2.02 3.12
N ALA A 11 -30.22 0.70 3.16
CA ALA A 11 -29.82 -0.13 2.01
C ALA A 11 -30.97 -0.19 1.00
N VAL A 12 -30.72 0.23 -0.23
CA VAL A 12 -31.68 0.24 -1.35
C VAL A 12 -31.06 -0.48 -2.54
N THR A 13 -31.81 -1.40 -3.15
CA THR A 13 -31.44 -2.06 -4.40
C THR A 13 -31.87 -1.21 -5.59
N VAL A 14 -30.94 -0.98 -6.52
CA VAL A 14 -31.14 -0.17 -7.71
C VAL A 14 -30.69 -0.95 -8.94
N GLU A 15 -31.52 -0.96 -9.98
CA GLU A 15 -31.16 -1.55 -11.25
C GLU A 15 -30.20 -0.61 -12.01
N VAL A 16 -29.07 -1.15 -12.45
CA VAL A 16 -28.00 -0.43 -13.14
C VAL A 16 -27.62 -1.09 -14.46
N THR A 17 -27.01 -0.30 -15.33
CA THR A 17 -26.41 -0.76 -16.58
C THR A 17 -25.17 -1.62 -16.32
N LEU A 18 -24.80 -2.43 -17.31
CA LEU A 18 -23.61 -3.28 -17.26
C LEU A 18 -22.33 -2.47 -17.01
N GLU A 19 -22.17 -1.35 -17.70
CA GLU A 19 -20.98 -0.46 -17.57
C GLU A 19 -20.81 0.06 -16.14
N VAL A 20 -21.90 0.48 -15.49
CA VAL A 20 -21.87 0.97 -14.10
C VAL A 20 -21.54 -0.18 -13.15
N TYR A 21 -22.10 -1.36 -13.36
CA TYR A 21 -21.78 -2.52 -12.55
C TYR A 21 -20.31 -2.90 -12.65
N GLU A 22 -19.76 -3.00 -13.87
CA GLU A 22 -18.34 -3.34 -14.08
C GLU A 22 -17.39 -2.29 -13.49
N PHE A 23 -17.79 -1.01 -13.53
CA PHE A 23 -17.03 0.05 -12.88
C PHE A 23 -17.00 -0.12 -11.35
N LEU A 24 -18.16 -0.36 -10.73
CA LEU A 24 -18.26 -0.56 -9.28
C LEU A 24 -17.51 -1.82 -8.84
N ASP A 25 -17.65 -2.91 -9.59
CA ASP A 25 -16.92 -4.17 -9.35
C ASP A 25 -15.41 -3.94 -9.40
N ARG A 26 -14.88 -3.23 -10.41
CA ARG A 26 -13.45 -2.89 -10.47
C ARG A 26 -13.00 -1.98 -9.33
N ALA A 27 -13.85 -1.04 -8.89
CA ALA A 27 -13.55 -0.15 -7.78
C ALA A 27 -13.46 -0.91 -6.44
N ASP A 28 -14.35 -1.89 -6.23
CA ASP A 28 -14.32 -2.77 -5.06
C ASP A 28 -13.04 -3.61 -5.04
N HIS A 29 -12.65 -4.20 -6.18
CA HIS A 29 -11.38 -4.92 -6.29
C HIS A 29 -10.16 -4.03 -6.02
N LYS A 30 -10.18 -2.75 -6.47
CA LYS A 30 -9.11 -1.79 -6.14
C LYS A 30 -9.04 -1.55 -4.63
N THR A 31 -10.19 -1.40 -3.99
CA THR A 31 -10.29 -1.17 -2.54
C THR A 31 -9.78 -2.38 -1.74
N GLU A 32 -10.19 -3.58 -2.13
CA GLU A 32 -9.72 -4.84 -1.51
C GLU A 32 -8.21 -5.03 -1.69
N ASN A 33 -7.67 -4.78 -2.89
CA ASN A 33 -6.23 -4.82 -3.13
C ASN A 33 -5.48 -3.82 -2.25
N LEU A 34 -5.98 -2.58 -2.08
CA LEU A 34 -5.38 -1.60 -1.19
C LEU A 34 -5.36 -2.08 0.27
N PHE A 35 -6.45 -2.70 0.75
CA PHE A 35 -6.49 -3.30 2.08
C PHE A 35 -5.53 -4.48 2.22
N HIS A 36 -5.34 -5.28 1.18
CA HIS A 36 -4.35 -6.35 1.17
C HIS A 36 -2.91 -5.83 1.22
N GLU A 37 -2.60 -4.81 0.43
CA GLU A 37 -1.29 -4.16 0.38
C GLU A 37 -0.98 -3.46 1.72
N GLN A 38 -1.95 -2.76 2.32
CA GLN A 38 -1.80 -2.12 3.64
C GLN A 38 -1.52 -3.12 4.76
N ARG A 39 -2.06 -4.34 4.69
CA ARG A 39 -1.77 -5.41 5.67
C ARG A 39 -0.38 -6.03 5.50
N ARG A 40 0.25 -5.87 4.33
CA ARG A 40 1.64 -6.30 4.07
C ARG A 40 2.65 -5.22 4.48
N HIS A 41 2.22 -3.97 4.64
CA HIS A 41 3.06 -2.92 5.22
C HIS A 41 3.23 -3.13 6.72
N TRP A 42 4.45 -3.46 7.14
CA TRP A 42 4.79 -3.65 8.55
C TRP A 42 5.38 -2.41 9.22
N ASP A 43 5.77 -1.41 8.44
CA ASP A 43 6.43 -0.18 8.89
C ASP A 43 5.47 0.86 9.49
N GLY A 44 4.16 0.58 9.48
CA GLY A 44 3.13 1.38 10.15
C GLY A 44 2.86 2.75 9.51
N ARG A 45 3.47 3.04 8.36
CA ARG A 45 3.16 4.24 7.57
C ARG A 45 1.80 4.09 6.87
N GLU A 46 1.14 5.22 6.62
CA GLU A 46 -0.07 5.23 5.80
C GLU A 46 0.28 4.80 4.37
N PHE A 47 -0.60 4.03 3.73
CA PHE A 47 -0.38 3.52 2.39
C PHE A 47 -0.36 4.70 1.39
N ASP A 48 0.80 4.97 0.80
CA ASP A 48 1.01 6.07 -0.15
C ASP A 48 1.49 5.52 -1.51
N GLU A 49 0.61 5.60 -2.51
CA GLU A 49 0.86 5.15 -3.88
C GLU A 49 2.01 5.91 -4.54
N TYR A 50 2.26 7.17 -4.14
CA TYR A 50 3.40 7.98 -4.63
C TYR A 50 4.73 7.48 -4.06
N ILE A 51 4.75 7.05 -2.79
CA ILE A 51 5.95 6.44 -2.17
C ILE A 51 6.27 5.12 -2.87
N ILE A 52 5.27 4.27 -3.10
CA ILE A 52 5.48 2.98 -3.79
C ILE A 52 5.99 3.18 -5.23
N THR A 53 5.45 4.16 -5.95
CA THR A 53 5.86 4.43 -7.34
C THR A 53 7.17 5.22 -7.45
N THR A 54 7.59 5.94 -6.41
CA THR A 54 8.83 6.74 -6.44
C THR A 54 10.00 6.00 -5.79
N GLU A 55 9.76 5.26 -4.70
CA GLU A 55 10.76 4.50 -3.94
C GLU A 55 10.78 3.02 -4.32
N GLY A 56 9.68 2.45 -4.83
CA GLY A 56 9.58 1.05 -5.25
C GLY A 56 10.02 0.76 -6.70
N VAL A 57 10.47 1.77 -7.45
CA VAL A 57 10.87 1.59 -8.87
C VAL A 57 12.38 1.40 -8.99
N GLY A 58 12.77 0.15 -8.74
CA GLY A 58 13.97 -0.49 -9.27
C GLY A 58 13.59 -1.92 -9.64
N ALA A 59 14.23 -2.55 -10.64
CA ALA A 59 13.93 -3.93 -11.06
C ALA A 59 14.14 -5.01 -9.95
N TYR A 60 14.50 -4.57 -8.76
CA TYR A 60 14.44 -5.27 -7.49
C TYR A 60 13.65 -4.37 -6.53
N GLY A 61 12.35 -4.62 -6.39
CA GLY A 61 11.53 -3.94 -5.39
C GLY A 61 11.84 -4.58 -4.05
N GLU A 62 12.78 -3.99 -3.32
CA GLU A 62 13.09 -4.38 -1.96
C GLU A 62 11.78 -4.45 -1.17
N THR A 63 11.48 -5.59 -0.58
CA THR A 63 10.33 -5.72 0.31
C THR A 63 10.50 -4.73 1.46
N PRO A 64 9.41 -4.23 2.06
CA PRO A 64 9.52 -3.36 3.22
C PRO A 64 10.42 -3.96 4.31
N GLU A 65 10.42 -5.30 4.47
CA GLU A 65 11.25 -6.05 5.42
C GLU A 65 12.73 -5.91 5.11
N GLU A 66 13.08 -6.09 3.85
CA GLU A 66 14.44 -5.92 3.35
C GLU A 66 14.89 -4.45 3.51
N TYR A 67 14.02 -3.48 3.22
CA TYR A 67 14.33 -2.06 3.34
C TYR A 67 14.70 -1.65 4.77
N LEU A 68 13.89 -2.07 5.74
CA LEU A 68 14.15 -1.76 7.15
C LEU A 68 15.34 -2.54 7.70
N CYS A 69 15.54 -3.80 7.28
CA CYS A 69 16.76 -4.55 7.57
C CYS A 69 18.00 -3.85 7.00
N HIS A 70 17.92 -3.32 5.79
CA HIS A 70 18.98 -2.54 5.16
C HIS A 70 19.25 -1.23 5.92
N MET A 71 18.22 -0.52 6.36
CA MET A 71 18.35 0.69 7.19
C MET A 71 19.02 0.40 8.54
N GLU A 72 18.62 -0.66 9.24
CA GLU A 72 19.25 -1.09 10.50
C GLU A 72 20.71 -1.47 10.28
N THR A 73 20.99 -2.25 9.23
CA THR A 73 22.37 -2.64 8.86
C THR A 73 23.23 -1.42 8.56
N LEU A 74 22.70 -0.45 7.81
CA LEU A 74 23.43 0.77 7.46
C LEU A 74 23.72 1.62 8.70
N HIS A 75 22.77 1.71 9.63
CA HIS A 75 22.98 2.39 10.90
C HIS A 75 24.07 1.73 11.76
N GLU A 76 24.08 0.40 11.85
CA GLU A 76 25.16 -0.33 12.54
C GLU A 76 26.52 -0.10 11.89
N LEU A 77 26.59 -0.14 10.56
CA LEU A 77 27.83 0.12 9.82
C LEU A 77 28.34 1.55 10.05
N MET A 78 27.45 2.54 10.06
CA MET A 78 27.82 3.92 10.39
C MET A 78 28.32 4.05 11.82
N ALA A 79 27.66 3.40 12.79
CA ALA A 79 28.12 3.40 14.18
C ALA A 79 29.50 2.76 14.33
N VAL A 80 29.79 1.66 13.62
CA VAL A 80 31.13 1.05 13.59
C VAL A 80 32.14 1.97 12.92
N LEU A 81 31.78 2.60 11.80
CA LEU A 81 32.67 3.50 11.09
C LEU A 81 33.06 4.70 11.96
N ASP A 82 32.12 5.26 12.72
CA ASP A 82 32.37 6.33 13.68
C ASP A 82 33.40 5.93 14.75
N THR A 83 33.42 4.65 15.17
CA THR A 83 34.47 4.16 16.08
C THR A 83 35.84 4.00 15.42
N CYS A 84 35.88 3.91 14.10
CA CYS A 84 37.10 3.71 13.31
C CYS A 84 37.68 5.04 12.78
N THR A 85 36.89 6.12 12.80
CA THR A 85 37.34 7.47 12.48
C THR A 85 37.48 8.27 13.78
N GLU A 86 38.66 8.19 14.40
CA GLU A 86 39.05 9.17 15.44
C GLU A 86 39.05 10.58 14.82
N ALA A 87 38.60 11.58 15.58
CA ALA A 87 38.61 13.00 15.18
C ALA A 87 40.03 13.55 15.03
#